data_AF-F3FT36-F1
#
_entry.id   AF-F3FT36-F1
#
_cell.length_a   1.000
_cell.length_b   1.000
_cell.length_c   1.000
_cell.angle_alpha   90.00
_cell.angle_beta   90.00
_cell.angle_gamma   90.00
#
_symmetry.space_group_name_H-M   'P 1'
#
loop_
_entity.id
_entity.type
_entity.pdbx_description
1 polymer ?
#
loop_
_entity_poly.entity_id
_entity_poly.type
_entity_poly.pdbx_seq_one_letter_code
_entity_poly.pdbx_strand_id
1 'polypeptide(L)'
;SRYQPEHAVFNLHNPEPLSWSDYVHAFREAGRQFELVSVEQWQAQLKRVDSQNALFGVLGFYLDGFEEDIGDISMIEHRNTLNGIRRMGEQYPQKTPALLRRGCDYLKEIDFI
;
A
#
# COMPACT_ATOMS: atom_id res chain seq x y z
N SER A 1 8.74 -35.79 -14.54
CA SER A 1 8.01 -34.51 -14.49
C SER A 1 8.77 -33.55 -13.58
N ARG A 2 8.91 -32.26 -13.94
CA ARG A 2 9.54 -31.22 -13.08
C ARG A 2 8.54 -30.58 -12.10
N TYR A 3 7.28 -31.02 -12.14
CA TYR A 3 6.21 -30.53 -11.27
C TYR A 3 6.43 -30.98 -9.82
N GLN A 4 6.37 -30.03 -8.90
CA GLN A 4 6.40 -30.22 -7.46
C GLN A 4 5.12 -29.60 -6.88
N PRO A 5 4.14 -30.41 -6.42
CA PRO A 5 2.87 -29.92 -5.90
C PRO A 5 3.03 -28.85 -4.81
N GLU A 6 4.03 -29.03 -3.94
CA GLU A 6 4.38 -28.12 -2.85
C GLU A 6 4.93 -26.76 -3.31
N HIS A 7 5.32 -26.63 -4.57
CA HIS A 7 5.83 -25.39 -5.18
C HIS A 7 5.00 -24.93 -6.38
N ALA A 8 3.74 -25.36 -6.47
CA ALA A 8 2.86 -25.06 -7.60
C ALA A 8 2.10 -23.72 -7.46
N VAL A 9 2.03 -23.14 -6.26
CA VAL A 9 1.29 -21.91 -5.96
C VAL A 9 2.24 -20.78 -5.61
N PHE A 10 2.04 -19.60 -6.21
CA PHE A 10 2.88 -18.42 -6.03
C PHE A 10 2.04 -17.23 -5.58
N ASN A 11 2.39 -16.65 -4.43
CA ASN A 11 1.80 -15.40 -3.96
C ASN A 11 2.62 -14.23 -4.51
N LEU A 12 2.05 -13.47 -5.45
CA LEU A 12 2.72 -12.35 -6.10
C LEU A 12 2.44 -11.05 -5.35
N HIS A 13 3.25 -10.77 -4.33
CA HIS A 13 3.31 -9.48 -3.65
C HIS A 13 4.77 -9.13 -3.36
N ASN A 14 5.09 -7.85 -3.26
CA ASN A 14 6.43 -7.41 -2.85
C ASN A 14 6.50 -7.40 -1.31
N PRO A 15 7.21 -8.35 -0.67
CA PRO A 15 7.23 -8.52 0.78
C PRO A 15 8.07 -7.48 1.50
N GLU A 16 8.83 -6.65 0.78
CA GLU A 16 9.62 -5.57 1.41
C GLU A 16 8.67 -4.59 2.12
N PRO A 17 8.89 -4.22 3.38
CA PRO A 17 7.98 -3.32 4.08
C PRO A 17 8.02 -1.90 3.47
N LEU A 18 6.91 -1.18 3.60
CA LEU A 18 6.84 0.27 3.41
C LEU A 18 6.16 0.87 4.63
N SER A 19 6.82 1.80 5.30
CA SER A 19 6.21 2.49 6.42
C SER A 19 5.20 3.53 5.93
N TRP A 20 4.13 3.76 6.70
CA TRP A 20 3.21 4.87 6.46
C TRP A 20 3.93 6.22 6.46
N SER A 21 4.98 6.38 7.26
CA SER A 21 5.80 7.59 7.26
C SER A 21 6.52 7.81 5.93
N ASP A 22 7.12 6.78 5.34
CA ASP A 22 7.80 6.89 4.04
C ASP A 22 6.80 7.20 2.93
N TYR A 23 5.63 6.55 2.97
CA TYR A 23 4.55 6.79 2.02
C TYR A 23 4.04 8.23 2.10
N VAL A 24 3.69 8.71 3.29
CA VAL A 24 3.22 10.10 3.50
C VAL A 24 4.30 11.12 3.15
N HIS A 25 5.58 10.83 3.42
CA HIS A 25 6.68 11.70 3.04
C HIS A 25 6.76 11.90 1.51
N ALA A 26 6.59 10.85 0.72
CA ALA A 26 6.58 10.97 -0.74
C ALA A 26 5.49 11.91 -1.26
N PHE A 27 4.28 11.86 -0.67
CA PHE A 27 3.20 12.78 -1.03
C PHE A 27 3.45 14.23 -0.57
N ARG A 28 4.16 14.42 0.54
CA ARG A 28 4.59 15.76 0.97
C ARG A 28 5.57 16.39 -0.03
N GLU A 29 6.56 15.63 -0.49
CA GLU A 29 7.47 16.08 -1.56
C GLU A 29 6.70 16.38 -2.86
N ALA A 30 5.59 15.69 -3.09
CA ALA A 30 4.71 15.94 -4.23
C ALA A 30 3.89 17.24 -4.11
N GLY A 31 3.98 18.00 -3.01
CA GLY A 31 3.31 19.30 -2.84
C GLY A 31 1.95 19.22 -2.11
N ARG A 32 1.59 18.05 -1.59
CA ARG A 32 0.37 17.86 -0.78
C ARG A 32 0.71 17.87 0.70
N GLN A 33 0.05 18.71 1.48
CA GLN A 33 0.29 18.76 2.93
C GLN A 33 -0.51 17.67 3.63
N PHE A 34 0.20 16.70 4.20
CA PHE A 34 -0.36 15.66 5.04
C PHE A 34 0.18 15.78 6.46
N GLU A 35 -0.66 15.49 7.44
CA GLU A 35 -0.30 15.42 8.86
C GLU A 35 -0.51 13.99 9.36
N LEU A 36 0.43 13.48 10.17
CA LEU A 36 0.23 12.22 10.88
C LEU A 36 -0.47 12.55 12.19
N VAL A 37 -1.70 12.10 12.34
CA VAL A 37 -2.57 12.35 13.50
C VAL A 37 -2.95 11.02 14.16
N SER A 38 -3.53 11.07 15.36
CA SER A 38 -4.06 9.86 15.99
C SER A 38 -5.28 9.33 15.20
N VAL A 39 -5.58 8.04 15.38
CA VAL A 39 -6.75 7.41 14.74
C VAL A 39 -8.04 8.13 15.15
N GLU A 40 -8.16 8.51 16.43
CA GLU A 40 -9.34 9.21 16.96
C GLU A 40 -9.50 10.60 16.33
N GLN A 41 -8.39 11.32 16.15
CA GLN A 41 -8.37 12.63 15.48
C GLN A 41 -8.78 12.49 14.01
N TRP A 42 -8.25 11.48 13.31
CA TRP A 42 -8.59 11.23 11.92
C TRP A 42 -10.07 10.84 11.74
N GLN A 43 -10.59 9.94 12.58
CA GLN A 43 -12.01 9.55 12.58
C GLN A 43 -12.94 10.74 12.89
N ALA A 44 -12.51 11.66 13.75
CA ALA A 44 -13.27 12.89 14.00
C ALA A 44 -13.36 13.80 12.76
N GLN A 45 -12.32 13.84 11.92
CA GLN A 45 -12.37 14.55 10.63
C GLN A 45 -13.23 13.82 9.60
N LEU A 46 -13.14 12.48 9.54
CA LEU A 46 -13.95 11.68 8.61
C LEU A 46 -15.45 11.90 8.77
N LYS A 47 -15.94 12.14 10.00
CA LYS A 47 -17.36 12.45 10.26
C LYS A 47 -17.85 13.73 9.59
N ARG A 48 -16.96 14.59 9.09
CA ARG A 48 -17.27 15.84 8.39
C ARG A 48 -17.33 15.66 6.86
N VAL A 49 -16.91 14.50 6.35
CA VAL A 49 -16.91 14.18 4.92
C VAL A 49 -18.36 14.03 4.45
N ASP A 50 -18.71 14.74 3.39
CA ASP A 50 -20.02 14.68 2.75
C ASP A 50 -19.96 13.96 1.39
N SER A 51 -21.13 13.84 0.74
CA SER A 51 -21.29 13.11 -0.52
C SER A 51 -20.54 13.71 -1.72
N GLN A 52 -19.96 14.91 -1.62
CA GLN A 52 -19.10 15.48 -2.65
C GLN A 52 -17.67 14.94 -2.59
N ASN A 53 -17.30 14.29 -1.49
CA ASN A 53 -15.99 13.70 -1.31
C ASN A 53 -16.01 12.20 -1.67
N ALA A 54 -15.01 11.76 -2.43
CA ALA A 54 -14.88 10.36 -2.86
C ALA A 54 -14.87 9.34 -1.72
N LEU A 55 -14.47 9.74 -0.50
CA LEU A 55 -14.46 8.88 0.68
C LEU A 55 -15.87 8.55 1.21
N PHE A 56 -16.90 9.34 0.87
CA PHE A 56 -18.23 9.20 1.45
C PHE A 56 -18.82 7.79 1.31
N GLY A 57 -18.64 7.18 0.14
CA GLY A 57 -19.15 5.83 -0.16
C GLY A 57 -18.48 4.70 0.64
N VAL A 58 -17.36 4.99 1.32
CA VAL A 58 -16.56 4.00 2.05
C VAL A 58 -16.36 4.36 3.52
N LEU A 59 -17.04 5.39 4.05
CA LEU A 59 -16.86 5.85 5.43
C LEU A 59 -17.12 4.76 6.49
N GLY A 60 -18.07 3.86 6.24
CA GLY A 60 -18.40 2.77 7.16
C GLY A 60 -17.19 1.88 7.49
N PHE A 61 -16.35 1.59 6.50
CA PHE A 61 -15.13 0.78 6.69
C PHE A 61 -14.14 1.40 7.69
N TYR A 62 -14.17 2.72 7.86
CA TYR A 62 -13.20 3.45 8.68
C TYR A 62 -13.77 3.92 10.03
N LEU A 63 -15.10 4.00 10.17
CA LEU A 63 -15.78 4.46 11.38
C LEU A 63 -16.20 3.31 12.31
N ASP A 64 -16.47 2.11 11.78
CA ASP A 64 -17.01 0.99 12.54
C ASP A 64 -15.95 0.12 13.23
N GLY A 65 -14.67 0.51 13.15
CA GLY A 65 -13.55 -0.11 13.87
C GLY A 65 -12.56 -0.86 12.96
N PHE A 66 -11.31 -0.95 13.41
CA PHE A 66 -10.23 -1.68 12.73
C PHE A 66 -10.20 -3.16 13.17
N GLU A 67 -11.31 -3.88 13.03
CA GLU A 67 -11.39 -5.28 13.51
C GLU A 67 -10.54 -6.24 12.66
N GLU A 68 -10.29 -5.90 11.39
CA GLU A 68 -9.33 -6.58 10.53
C GLU A 68 -8.46 -5.54 9.83
N ASP A 69 -7.13 -5.59 10.02
CA ASP A 69 -6.21 -4.83 9.18
C ASP A 69 -6.17 -5.49 7.80
N ILE A 70 -7.16 -5.13 6.98
CA ILE A 70 -7.33 -5.58 5.59
C ILE A 70 -6.08 -5.34 4.72
N GLY A 71 -5.11 -4.55 5.19
CA GLY A 71 -3.85 -4.27 4.52
C GLY A 71 -2.65 -5.06 5.07
N ASP A 72 -2.78 -5.83 6.16
CA ASP A 72 -1.66 -6.57 6.72
C ASP A 72 -1.33 -7.82 5.89
N ILE A 73 -0.40 -7.61 4.96
CA ILE A 73 0.16 -8.67 4.12
C ILE A 73 1.37 -9.36 4.75
N SER A 74 1.76 -9.01 5.97
CA SER A 74 2.98 -9.55 6.62
C SER A 74 2.95 -11.07 6.80
N MET A 75 1.75 -11.63 6.96
CA MET A 75 1.51 -13.05 7.16
C MET A 75 1.42 -13.85 5.85
N ILE A 76 1.46 -13.20 4.69
CA ILE A 76 1.36 -13.89 3.40
C ILE A 76 2.70 -14.61 3.10
N GLU A 77 2.63 -15.95 3.00
CA GLU A 77 3.76 -16.79 2.59
C GLU A 77 4.27 -16.34 1.21
N HIS A 78 5.58 -16.13 1.06
CA HIS A 78 6.17 -15.64 -0.19
C HIS A 78 7.46 -16.37 -0.60
N ARG A 79 7.91 -17.39 0.12
CA ARG A 79 9.21 -18.04 -0.14
C ARG A 79 9.21 -18.75 -1.48
N ASN A 80 8.09 -19.37 -1.88
CA ASN A 80 8.03 -20.02 -3.19
C ASN A 80 8.20 -19.00 -4.33
N THR A 81 7.50 -17.87 -4.24
CA THR A 81 7.62 -16.75 -5.17
C THR A 81 9.02 -16.16 -5.19
N LEU A 82 9.60 -15.89 -4.01
CA LEU A 82 10.95 -15.33 -3.89
C LEU A 82 12.00 -16.25 -4.52
N ASN A 83 11.88 -17.57 -4.33
CA ASN A 83 12.76 -18.55 -4.97
C ASN A 83 12.59 -18.56 -6.49
N GLY A 84 11.35 -18.45 -6.99
CA GLY A 84 11.06 -18.32 -8.42
C GLY A 84 11.72 -17.08 -9.04
N ILE A 85 11.56 -15.92 -8.41
CA ILE A 85 12.16 -14.64 -8.83
C ILE A 85 13.68 -14.73 -8.88
N ARG A 86 14.33 -15.28 -7.83
CA ARG A 86 15.78 -15.47 -7.81
C ARG A 86 16.28 -16.40 -8.93
N ARG A 87 15.53 -17.45 -9.26
CA ARG A 87 15.87 -18.36 -10.38
C ARG A 87 15.76 -17.68 -11.75
N MET A 88 14.91 -16.67 -11.88
CA MET A 88 14.83 -15.84 -13.09
C MET A 88 15.98 -14.82 -13.18
N GLY A 89 16.81 -14.68 -12.14
CA GLY A 89 17.85 -13.65 -12.06
C GLY A 89 17.31 -12.27 -11.67
N GLU A 90 16.08 -12.23 -11.15
CA GLU A 90 15.36 -11.00 -10.79
C GLU A 90 15.36 -10.78 -9.27
N GLN A 91 14.93 -9.60 -8.86
CA GLN A 91 14.72 -9.23 -7.45
C GLN A 91 13.52 -8.32 -7.29
N TYR A 92 12.86 -8.36 -6.12
CA TYR A 92 11.83 -7.38 -5.81
C TYR A 92 12.42 -5.97 -5.77
N PRO A 93 11.74 -4.97 -6.37
CA PRO A 93 12.19 -3.60 -6.26
C PRO A 93 12.06 -3.14 -4.80
N GLN A 94 13.10 -2.49 -4.29
CA GLN A 94 13.00 -1.77 -3.03
C GLN A 94 12.03 -0.60 -3.18
N LYS A 95 11.23 -0.35 -2.15
CA LYS A 95 10.28 0.77 -2.10
C LYS A 95 10.98 2.08 -1.76
N THR A 96 11.96 2.46 -2.58
CA THR A 96 12.82 3.63 -2.38
C THR A 96 12.05 4.94 -2.59
N PRO A 97 12.53 6.07 -2.04
CA PRO A 97 11.94 7.39 -2.31
C PRO A 97 11.82 7.71 -3.81
N ALA A 98 12.80 7.29 -4.63
CA ALA A 98 12.76 7.48 -6.07
C ALA A 98 11.62 6.69 -6.74
N LEU A 99 11.34 5.46 -6.28
CA LEU A 99 10.22 4.66 -6.78
C LEU A 99 8.88 5.31 -6.38
N LEU A 100 8.75 5.76 -5.13
CA LEU A 100 7.52 6.43 -4.66
C LEU A 100 7.26 7.75 -5.40
N ARG A 101 8.32 8.52 -5.67
CA ARG A 101 8.24 9.75 -6.46
C ARG A 101 7.73 9.50 -7.86
N ARG A 102 8.22 8.45 -8.53
CA ARG A 102 7.73 8.06 -9.87
C ARG A 102 6.22 7.76 -9.86
N GLY A 103 5.71 7.14 -8.79
CA GLY A 103 4.28 6.94 -8.60
C GLY A 103 3.54 8.28 -8.48
N CYS A 104 4.04 9.19 -7.64
CA CYS A 104 3.44 10.52 -7.48
C CYS A 104 3.47 11.35 -8.78
N ASP A 105 4.56 11.30 -9.53
CA ASP A 105 4.72 12.01 -10.80
C ASP A 105 3.67 11.53 -11.81
N TYR A 106 3.45 10.22 -11.91
CA TYR A 106 2.41 9.66 -12.76
C TYR A 106 1.00 10.08 -12.31
N LEU A 107 0.72 10.05 -10.99
CA LEU A 107 -0.58 10.47 -10.48
C LEU A 107 -0.88 11.95 -10.76
N LYS A 108 0.13 12.82 -10.75
CA LYS A 108 0.00 14.21 -11.18
C LYS A 108 -0.23 14.34 -12.68
N GLU A 109 0.48 13.56 -13.49
CA GLU A 109 0.36 13.58 -14.94
C GLU A 109 -1.07 13.29 -15.40
N ILE A 110 -1.77 12.41 -14.70
CA ILE A 110 -3.17 12.03 -14.98
C ILE A 110 -4.21 12.87 -14.23
N ASP A 111 -3.80 13.95 -13.56
CA ASP A 111 -4.65 14.84 -12.74
C ASP A 111 -5.45 14.08 -11.65
N PHE A 112 -4.84 13.03 -11.09
CA PHE A 112 -5.43 12.29 -9.96
C PHE A 112 -5.08 12.94 -8.61
N ILE A 113 -3.86 13.51 -8.49
CA ILE A 113 -3.40 14.29 -7.32
C ILE A 113 -2.75 15.61 -7.71
#